data_AF-A0A3G1L1J7-F1
#
_entry.id   AF-A0A3G1L1J7-F1
#
_cell.length_a   1.000
_cell.length_b   1.000
_cell.length_c   1.000
_cell.angle_alpha   90.00
_cell.angle_beta   90.00
_cell.angle_gamma   90.00
#
_symmetry.space_group_name_H-M   'P 1'
#
loop_
_entity.id
_entity.type
_entity.pdbx_description
1 polymer ?
#
loop_
_entity_poly.entity_id
_entity_poly.type
_entity_poly.pdbx_seq_one_letter_code
_entity_poly.pdbx_strand_id
1 'polypeptide(L)'
;MNLDKLDYAGAQEVLERLLKLDYHPVAIKFFKTQEEAGQYQAEMKIASKVTFCQFTAVSRMANYILKGTKDSIMCENCLTSFGYAEPSEQLVRDHMKYVMDMEKAKQVVASKLSLPLGEIHSFITAPLGKTPVDPDVVLFICNPLQAYHILNDYVGAFNVHPLQFNQTVSSAVCGGAVWSYLNHKPNMNTMCSGSYTSGKTEKGEVNVFIPGDQIIGVARQLMKRTEFSKGASFPYSGTEWPGLDVCKKCPMIRLKDID
;
A
#
# COMPACT_ATOMS: atom_id res chain seq x y z
N MET A 1 -12.41 -21.75 -4.89
CA MET A 1 -12.65 -20.81 -3.78
C MET A 1 -14.02 -20.18 -3.99
N ASN A 2 -14.90 -20.18 -2.99
CA ASN A 2 -16.25 -19.62 -3.14
C ASN A 2 -16.19 -18.09 -3.09
N LEU A 3 -16.62 -17.40 -4.15
CA LEU A 3 -16.58 -15.94 -4.30
C LEU A 3 -17.37 -15.22 -3.18
N ASP A 4 -18.40 -15.86 -2.63
CA ASP A 4 -19.35 -15.24 -1.70
C ASP A 4 -18.90 -15.29 -0.23
N LYS A 5 -17.78 -15.96 0.08
CA LYS A 5 -17.26 -16.13 1.46
C LYS A 5 -15.79 -15.73 1.62
N LEU A 6 -15.32 -14.77 0.83
CA LEU A 6 -13.95 -14.28 0.90
C LEU A 6 -13.75 -13.36 2.13
N ASP A 7 -12.94 -13.80 3.09
CA ASP A 7 -12.45 -13.01 4.21
C ASP A 7 -11.05 -12.42 3.90
N TYR A 8 -10.42 -11.74 4.86
CA TYR A 8 -9.09 -11.14 4.65
C TYR A 8 -7.99 -12.17 4.43
N ALA A 9 -8.06 -13.34 5.09
CA ALA A 9 -7.10 -14.43 4.89
C ALA A 9 -7.19 -15.00 3.47
N GLY A 10 -8.40 -15.29 3.01
CA GLY A 10 -8.64 -15.71 1.64
C GLY A 10 -8.27 -14.63 0.62
N ALA A 11 -8.58 -13.36 0.89
CA ALA A 11 -8.19 -12.27 -0.01
C ALA A 11 -6.67 -12.16 -0.14
N GLN A 12 -5.93 -12.26 0.97
CA GLN A 12 -4.47 -12.30 0.94
C GLN A 12 -3.97 -13.47 0.09
N GLU A 13 -4.46 -14.69 0.31
CA GLU A 13 -4.06 -15.88 -0.46
C GLU A 13 -4.28 -15.68 -1.97
N VAL A 14 -5.46 -15.17 -2.35
CA VAL A 14 -5.83 -14.89 -3.74
C VAL A 14 -4.87 -13.88 -4.37
N LEU A 15 -4.65 -12.74 -3.71
CA LEU A 15 -3.82 -11.66 -4.22
C LEU A 15 -2.37 -12.13 -4.38
N GLU A 16 -1.80 -12.77 -3.35
CA GLU A 16 -0.42 -13.27 -3.39
C GLU A 16 -0.24 -14.35 -4.46
N ARG A 17 -1.15 -15.32 -4.52
CA ARG A 17 -1.01 -16.47 -5.44
C ARG A 17 -1.19 -16.07 -6.89
N LEU A 18 -2.19 -15.25 -7.20
CA LEU A 18 -2.54 -14.90 -8.58
C LEU A 18 -1.65 -13.78 -9.13
N LEU A 19 -1.23 -12.82 -8.29
CA LEU A 19 -0.33 -11.75 -8.70
C LEU A 19 1.16 -12.07 -8.47
N LYS A 20 1.46 -13.20 -7.82
CA LYS A 20 2.82 -13.62 -7.46
C LYS A 20 3.55 -12.54 -6.65
N LEU A 21 2.86 -11.99 -5.64
CA LEU A 21 3.42 -10.94 -4.79
C LEU A 21 4.61 -11.48 -4.00
N ASP A 22 5.67 -10.68 -3.89
CA ASP A 22 6.85 -11.02 -3.08
C ASP A 22 6.61 -10.81 -1.57
N TYR A 23 5.58 -10.04 -1.20
CA TYR A 23 5.29 -9.66 0.18
C TYR A 23 3.81 -9.66 0.48
N HIS A 24 3.48 -9.79 1.77
CA HIS A 24 2.09 -9.71 2.22
C HIS A 24 1.51 -8.29 2.02
N PRO A 25 0.28 -8.15 1.51
CA PRO A 25 -0.47 -6.91 1.64
C PRO A 25 -0.60 -6.53 3.12
N VAL A 26 -0.40 -5.26 3.45
CA VAL A 26 -0.40 -4.78 4.83
C VAL A 26 -1.69 -4.06 5.15
N ALA A 27 -2.49 -4.64 6.04
CA ALA A 27 -3.60 -3.97 6.69
C ALA A 27 -3.08 -2.87 7.64
N ILE A 28 -3.63 -1.66 7.50
CA ILE A 28 -3.36 -0.50 8.33
C ILE A 28 -4.68 -0.02 8.93
N LYS A 29 -4.72 0.13 10.26
CA LYS A 29 -5.85 0.70 10.99
C LYS A 29 -5.36 1.82 11.90
N PHE A 30 -6.04 2.96 11.85
CA PHE A 30 -5.85 4.08 12.76
C PHE A 30 -6.88 4.03 13.87
N PHE A 31 -6.44 4.29 15.10
CA PHE A 31 -7.31 4.33 16.27
C PHE A 31 -7.35 5.75 16.84
N LYS A 32 -8.55 6.26 17.10
CA LYS A 32 -8.71 7.62 17.65
C LYS A 32 -8.50 7.66 19.16
N THR A 33 -8.76 6.55 19.86
CA THR A 33 -8.64 6.48 21.33
C THR A 33 -7.79 5.31 21.80
N GLN A 34 -7.33 5.40 23.05
CA GLN A 34 -6.58 4.33 23.69
C GLN A 34 -7.48 3.11 23.96
N GLU A 35 -8.75 3.33 24.26
CA GLU A 35 -9.74 2.29 24.55
C GLU A 35 -9.98 1.41 23.32
N GLU A 36 -10.19 2.03 22.15
CA GLU A 36 -10.37 1.32 20.87
C GLU A 36 -9.10 0.51 20.54
N ALA A 37 -7.94 1.16 20.62
CA ALA A 37 -6.67 0.50 20.39
C ALA A 37 -6.43 -0.66 21.37
N GLY A 38 -6.86 -0.54 22.63
CA GLY A 38 -6.66 -1.51 23.69
C GLY A 38 -7.35 -2.87 23.46
N GLN A 39 -8.34 -2.92 22.56
CA GLN A 39 -9.05 -4.14 22.19
C GLN A 39 -8.20 -5.10 21.34
N TYR A 40 -7.15 -4.58 20.69
CA TYR A 40 -6.33 -5.34 19.75
C TYR A 40 -4.90 -5.47 20.23
N GLN A 41 -4.32 -6.66 20.10
CA GLN A 41 -2.96 -6.98 20.54
C GLN A 41 -1.97 -6.97 19.37
N ALA A 42 -0.75 -6.51 19.65
CA ALA A 42 0.38 -6.72 18.74
C ALA A 42 1.04 -8.06 19.06
N GLU A 43 1.63 -8.71 18.06
CA GLU A 43 2.44 -9.92 18.27
C GLU A 43 3.85 -9.57 18.71
N MET A 44 4.38 -8.46 18.18
CA MET A 44 5.74 -8.00 18.44
C MET A 44 5.77 -6.51 18.73
N LYS A 45 6.84 -6.06 19.39
CA LYS A 45 7.12 -4.64 19.63
C LYS A 45 8.52 -4.31 19.14
N ILE A 46 8.65 -3.21 18.41
CA ILE A 46 9.96 -2.66 18.06
C ILE A 46 10.49 -1.88 19.27
N ALA A 47 11.71 -2.21 19.72
CA ALA A 47 12.28 -1.63 20.95
C ALA A 47 12.65 -0.14 20.81
N SER A 48 13.04 0.28 19.61
CA SER A 48 13.48 1.64 19.31
C SER A 48 12.41 2.43 18.56
N LYS A 49 12.53 3.77 18.55
CA LYS A 49 11.77 4.61 17.62
C LYS A 49 12.23 4.32 16.19
N VAL A 50 11.29 4.06 15.30
CA VAL A 50 11.58 3.70 13.90
C VAL A 50 10.66 4.45 12.94
N THR A 51 10.86 4.30 11.64
CA THR A 51 9.98 4.88 10.63
C THR A 51 8.70 4.05 10.49
N PHE A 52 7.59 4.66 10.06
CA PHE A 52 6.38 3.91 9.70
C PHE A 52 6.61 2.91 8.56
N CYS A 53 7.56 3.21 7.67
CA CYS A 53 7.98 2.29 6.60
C CYS A 53 8.59 1.00 7.18
N GLN A 54 9.25 1.05 8.34
CA GLN A 54 9.76 -0.16 9.01
C GLN A 54 8.64 -0.95 9.68
N PHE A 55 7.61 -0.30 10.22
CA PHE A 55 6.42 -1.00 10.71
C PHE A 55 5.76 -1.83 9.59
N THR A 56 5.53 -1.21 8.43
CA THR A 56 4.94 -1.93 7.29
C THR A 56 5.89 -2.99 6.72
N ALA A 57 7.21 -2.75 6.73
CA ALA A 57 8.20 -3.76 6.33
C ALA A 57 8.18 -5.01 7.23
N VAL A 58 8.10 -4.84 8.55
CA VAL A 58 8.01 -5.97 9.48
C VAL A 58 6.72 -6.76 9.26
N SER A 59 5.58 -6.09 9.05
CA SER A 59 4.34 -6.79 8.74
C SER A 59 4.41 -7.53 7.40
N ARG A 60 4.88 -6.90 6.33
CA ARG A 60 4.88 -7.53 4.99
C ARG A 60 5.93 -8.62 4.78
N MET A 61 7.08 -8.51 5.45
CA MET A 61 8.24 -9.41 5.24
C MET A 61 8.46 -10.41 6.37
N ALA A 62 8.22 -10.00 7.63
CA ALA A 62 8.41 -10.85 8.80
C ALA A 62 7.09 -11.40 9.36
N ASN A 63 5.96 -11.07 8.71
CA ASN A 63 4.63 -11.62 8.99
C ASN A 63 4.12 -11.38 10.43
N TYR A 64 4.51 -10.25 11.04
CA TYR A 64 4.10 -9.88 12.40
C TYR A 64 3.09 -8.73 12.45
N ILE A 65 2.20 -8.80 13.44
CA ILE A 65 1.30 -7.69 13.82
C ILE A 65 2.03 -6.75 14.77
N LEU A 66 2.04 -5.45 14.44
CA LEU A 66 2.69 -4.41 15.24
C LEU A 66 1.72 -3.27 15.56
N LYS A 67 1.86 -2.68 16.74
CA LYS A 67 1.20 -1.43 17.10
C LYS A 67 2.23 -0.33 17.32
N GLY A 68 1.89 0.89 16.92
CA GLY A 68 2.71 2.06 17.13
C GLY A 68 1.89 3.26 17.58
N THR A 69 2.56 4.18 18.27
CA THR A 69 2.03 5.49 18.67
C THR A 69 2.96 6.58 18.14
N LYS A 70 2.63 7.84 18.42
CA LYS A 70 3.54 8.99 18.22
C LYS A 70 4.96 8.70 18.74
N ASP A 71 5.08 8.10 19.92
CA ASP A 71 6.39 7.83 20.54
C ASP A 71 7.16 6.70 19.88
N SER A 72 6.52 5.91 19.02
CA SER A 72 7.18 4.85 18.26
C SER A 72 7.80 5.35 16.95
N ILE A 73 7.40 6.55 16.48
CA ILE A 73 7.78 7.08 15.18
C ILE A 73 8.93 8.08 15.31
N MET A 74 10.02 7.84 14.57
CA MET A 74 11.15 8.76 14.48
C MET A 74 11.08 9.73 13.28
N CYS A 75 10.28 9.40 12.26
CA CYS A 75 10.26 10.16 11.01
C CYS A 75 9.28 11.34 11.11
N GLU A 76 9.80 12.56 11.08
CA GLU A 76 8.96 13.77 11.20
C GLU A 76 7.92 13.89 10.07
N ASN A 77 8.26 13.48 8.84
CA ASN A 77 7.30 13.39 7.73
C ASN A 77 6.05 12.57 8.09
N CYS A 78 6.24 11.47 8.82
CA CYS A 78 5.15 10.62 9.28
C CYS A 78 4.42 11.23 10.47
N LEU A 79 5.15 11.86 11.40
CA LEU A 79 4.53 12.58 12.53
C LEU A 79 3.59 13.68 12.02
N THR A 80 3.99 14.43 10.99
CA THR A 80 3.14 15.43 10.35
C THR A 80 1.97 14.77 9.62
N SER A 81 2.22 13.80 8.72
CA SER A 81 1.14 13.16 7.96
C SER A 81 0.07 12.50 8.85
N PHE A 82 0.45 11.90 9.98
CA PHE A 82 -0.50 11.25 10.91
C PHE A 82 -1.13 12.24 11.91
N GLY A 83 -0.86 13.54 11.81
CA GLY A 83 -1.42 14.54 12.73
C GLY A 83 -0.86 14.43 14.15
N TYR A 84 0.34 13.85 14.33
CA TYR A 84 0.97 13.75 15.65
C TYR A 84 1.75 15.00 16.05
N ALA A 85 2.20 15.80 15.08
CA ALA A 85 2.92 17.03 15.30
C ALA A 85 2.78 17.97 14.09
N GLU A 86 2.77 19.27 14.36
CA GLU A 86 2.99 20.29 13.34
C GLU A 86 4.38 20.15 12.71
N PRO A 87 4.55 20.49 11.41
CA PRO A 87 5.85 20.44 10.77
C PRO A 87 6.81 21.45 11.41
N SER A 88 8.00 21.02 11.80
CA SER A 88 9.03 21.94 12.29
C SER A 88 9.69 22.71 11.15
N GLU A 89 10.39 23.79 11.49
CA GLU A 89 11.28 24.46 10.55
C GLU A 89 12.39 23.55 10.02
N GLN A 90 12.81 22.56 10.83
CA GLN A 90 13.83 21.61 10.38
C GLN A 90 13.29 20.72 9.26
N LEU A 91 12.03 20.28 9.35
CA LEU A 91 11.38 19.57 8.26
C LEU A 91 11.39 20.39 6.98
N VAL A 92 11.07 21.68 7.06
CA VAL A 92 11.12 22.59 5.91
C VAL A 92 12.53 22.67 5.33
N ARG A 93 13.55 22.89 6.17
CA ARG A 93 14.96 22.92 5.74
C ARG A 93 15.36 21.61 5.04
N ASP A 94 14.93 20.46 5.56
CA ASP A 94 15.22 19.16 4.97
C ASP A 94 14.56 18.95 3.60
N HIS A 95 13.49 19.69 3.28
CA HIS A 95 12.84 19.64 1.96
C HIS A 95 13.52 20.50 0.90
N MET A 96 14.43 21.41 1.28
CA MET A 96 15.23 22.16 0.31
C MET A 96 16.01 21.25 -0.63
N LYS A 97 16.40 20.04 -0.20
CA LYS A 97 17.12 19.09 -1.08
C LYS A 97 16.34 18.69 -2.34
N TYR A 98 15.02 18.90 -2.37
CA TYR A 98 14.18 18.58 -3.52
C TYR A 98 13.86 19.80 -4.39
N VAL A 99 13.72 20.98 -3.79
CA VAL A 99 13.22 22.18 -4.49
C VAL A 99 14.21 23.34 -4.55
N MET A 100 15.33 23.21 -3.82
CA MET A 100 16.45 24.16 -3.76
C MET A 100 16.04 25.61 -3.38
N ASP A 101 14.94 25.75 -2.65
CA ASP A 101 14.35 27.05 -2.30
C ASP A 101 13.54 26.92 -1.00
N MET A 102 13.75 27.83 -0.06
CA MET A 102 13.09 27.78 1.25
C MET A 102 11.57 28.03 1.20
N GLU A 103 11.11 28.96 0.36
CA GLU A 103 9.69 29.28 0.26
C GLU A 103 8.94 28.15 -0.47
N LYS A 104 9.53 27.57 -1.52
CA LYS A 104 8.98 26.36 -2.15
C LYS A 104 8.98 25.18 -1.18
N ALA A 105 10.00 25.03 -0.34
CA ALA A 105 10.05 23.97 0.66
C ALA A 105 8.92 24.14 1.70
N LYS A 106 8.65 25.37 2.16
CA LYS A 106 7.49 25.67 3.02
C LYS A 106 6.18 25.30 2.33
N GLN A 107 6.00 25.68 1.06
CA GLN A 107 4.80 25.35 0.29
C GLN A 107 4.61 23.84 0.13
N VAL A 108 5.68 23.09 -0.16
CA VAL A 108 5.64 21.62 -0.27
C VAL A 108 5.29 20.96 1.06
N VAL A 109 5.81 21.47 2.17
CA VAL A 109 5.48 20.92 3.49
C VAL A 109 4.05 21.24 3.88
N ALA A 110 3.58 22.47 3.61
CA ALA A 110 2.21 22.90 3.88
C ALA A 110 1.16 22.20 3.02
N SER A 111 1.50 21.80 1.78
CA SER A 111 0.59 21.07 0.90
C SER A 111 0.46 19.57 1.24
N LYS A 112 1.22 19.08 2.22
CA LYS A 112 1.13 17.68 2.64
C LYS A 112 -0.22 17.42 3.28
N LEU A 113 -0.96 16.51 2.66
CA LEU A 113 -2.15 15.97 3.28
C LEU A 113 -1.78 15.27 4.59
N SER A 114 -2.45 15.70 5.65
CA SER A 114 -2.21 15.27 7.02
C SER A 114 -3.54 15.03 7.71
N LEU A 115 -3.58 14.05 8.61
CA LEU A 115 -4.71 13.88 9.51
C LEU A 115 -4.82 15.09 10.45
N PRO A 116 -6.03 15.44 10.91
CA PRO A 116 -6.22 16.47 11.93
C PRO A 116 -5.33 16.25 13.15
N LEU A 117 -4.75 17.33 13.66
CA LEU A 117 -3.78 17.29 14.75
C LEU A 117 -4.41 16.67 16.00
N GLY A 118 -3.76 15.63 16.53
CA GLY A 118 -4.18 14.92 17.74
C GLY A 118 -5.37 13.97 17.57
N GLU A 119 -5.92 13.80 16.36
CA GLU A 119 -7.09 12.94 16.16
C GLU A 119 -6.77 11.45 16.29
N ILE A 120 -5.58 11.04 15.83
CA ILE A 120 -5.14 9.65 15.94
C ILE A 120 -4.33 9.49 17.21
N HIS A 121 -4.67 8.47 18.00
CA HIS A 121 -3.90 8.05 19.18
C HIS A 121 -2.79 7.07 18.78
N SER A 122 -3.13 6.07 17.98
CA SER A 122 -2.22 4.97 17.62
C SER A 122 -2.61 4.33 16.30
N PHE A 123 -1.76 3.46 15.77
CA PHE A 123 -2.02 2.66 14.59
C PHE A 123 -1.61 1.20 14.82
N ILE A 124 -2.14 0.31 13.99
CA ILE A 124 -1.70 -1.08 13.87
C ILE A 124 -1.35 -1.37 12.42
N THR A 125 -0.31 -2.18 12.22
CA THR A 125 0.04 -2.77 10.93
C THR A 125 0.04 -4.28 11.06
N ALA A 126 -0.57 -4.97 10.10
CA ALA A 126 -0.66 -6.42 10.08
C ALA A 126 -0.57 -6.94 8.64
N PRO A 127 -0.04 -8.16 8.41
CA PRO A 127 -0.37 -8.91 7.20
C PRO A 127 -1.90 -8.97 7.07
N LEU A 128 -2.44 -8.72 5.87
CA LEU A 128 -3.89 -8.63 5.64
C LEU A 128 -4.63 -9.86 6.19
N GLY A 129 -4.13 -11.06 5.91
CA GLY A 129 -4.72 -12.31 6.36
C GLY A 129 -4.64 -12.59 7.86
N LYS A 130 -3.86 -11.79 8.60
CA LYS A 130 -3.74 -11.85 10.05
C LYS A 130 -4.32 -10.61 10.75
N THR A 131 -4.96 -9.70 10.01
CA THR A 131 -5.46 -8.47 10.61
C THR A 131 -6.51 -8.78 11.69
N PRO A 132 -6.34 -8.27 12.93
CA PRO A 132 -7.29 -8.54 14.01
C PRO A 132 -8.49 -7.57 13.99
N VAL A 133 -8.47 -6.62 13.05
CA VAL A 133 -9.41 -5.50 12.94
C VAL A 133 -9.63 -5.17 11.47
N ASP A 134 -10.80 -4.66 11.13
CA ASP A 134 -11.08 -4.13 9.80
C ASP A 134 -10.11 -2.97 9.49
N PRO A 135 -9.24 -3.11 8.48
CA PRO A 135 -8.30 -2.07 8.12
C PRO A 135 -9.03 -0.87 7.53
N ASP A 136 -8.45 0.32 7.71
CA ASP A 136 -8.91 1.48 6.95
C ASP A 136 -8.23 1.54 5.57
N VAL A 137 -6.99 1.05 5.48
CA VAL A 137 -6.20 1.03 4.25
C VAL A 137 -5.40 -0.28 4.16
N VAL A 138 -5.27 -0.83 2.96
CA VAL A 138 -4.36 -1.93 2.64
C VAL A 138 -3.25 -1.41 1.73
N LEU A 139 -2.00 -1.56 2.18
CA LEU A 139 -0.79 -1.18 1.46
C LEU A 139 -0.19 -2.40 0.74
N PHE A 140 0.20 -2.21 -0.51
CA PHE A 140 1.03 -3.13 -1.28
C PHE A 140 2.37 -2.46 -1.59
N ILE A 141 3.44 -3.23 -1.43
CA ILE A 141 4.72 -2.94 -2.06
C ILE A 141 4.88 -3.99 -3.15
N CYS A 142 4.84 -3.58 -4.41
CA CYS A 142 4.77 -4.49 -5.55
C CYS A 142 5.41 -3.87 -6.78
N ASN A 143 5.69 -4.67 -7.81
CA ASN A 143 6.23 -4.14 -9.06
C ASN A 143 5.14 -3.41 -9.89
N PRO A 144 5.51 -2.55 -10.86
CA PRO A 144 4.55 -1.81 -11.68
C PRO A 144 3.52 -2.68 -12.42
N LEU A 145 3.87 -3.89 -12.83
CA LEU A 145 2.93 -4.79 -13.50
C LEU A 145 1.87 -5.31 -12.52
N GLN A 146 2.28 -5.71 -11.31
CA GLN A 146 1.37 -6.09 -10.24
C GLN A 146 0.46 -4.93 -9.84
N ALA A 147 1.03 -3.73 -9.67
CA ALA A 147 0.27 -2.51 -9.40
C ALA A 147 -0.79 -2.24 -10.47
N TYR A 148 -0.41 -2.38 -11.75
CA TYR A 148 -1.34 -2.23 -12.87
C TYR A 148 -2.51 -3.23 -12.79
N HIS A 149 -2.25 -4.50 -12.47
CA HIS A 149 -3.31 -5.48 -12.28
C HIS A 149 -4.23 -5.13 -11.10
N ILE A 150 -3.67 -4.81 -9.94
CA ILE A 150 -4.44 -4.42 -8.74
C ILE A 150 -5.37 -3.25 -9.05
N LEU A 151 -4.84 -2.21 -9.71
CA LEU A 151 -5.59 -1.00 -10.03
C LEU A 151 -6.66 -1.25 -11.12
N ASN A 152 -6.39 -2.11 -12.10
CA ASN A 152 -7.41 -2.50 -13.08
C ASN A 152 -8.53 -3.34 -12.47
N ASP A 153 -8.20 -4.24 -11.54
CA ASP A 153 -9.20 -5.00 -10.81
C ASP A 153 -10.00 -4.09 -9.87
N TYR A 154 -9.39 -3.02 -9.34
CA TYR A 154 -10.14 -1.97 -8.66
C TYR A 154 -11.12 -1.25 -9.60
N VAL A 155 -10.67 -0.82 -10.78
CA VAL A 155 -11.54 -0.19 -11.81
C VAL A 155 -12.73 -1.09 -12.14
N GLY A 156 -12.48 -2.39 -12.37
CA GLY A 156 -13.52 -3.36 -12.69
C GLY A 156 -14.48 -3.65 -11.53
N ALA A 157 -13.97 -3.68 -10.29
CA ALA A 157 -14.79 -3.92 -9.10
C ALA A 157 -15.75 -2.75 -8.80
N PHE A 158 -15.30 -1.51 -9.02
CA PHE A 158 -16.00 -0.31 -8.57
C PHE A 158 -16.50 0.58 -9.71
N ASN A 159 -16.36 0.14 -10.96
CA ASN A 159 -16.79 0.86 -12.17
C ASN A 159 -16.34 2.33 -12.19
N VAL A 160 -15.06 2.56 -11.90
CA VAL A 160 -14.49 3.91 -11.77
C VAL A 160 -13.27 4.07 -12.68
N HIS A 161 -13.39 4.95 -13.66
CA HIS A 161 -12.32 5.30 -14.58
C HIS A 161 -12.46 6.77 -15.02
N PRO A 162 -11.37 7.56 -15.08
CA PRO A 162 -9.98 7.21 -14.73
C PRO A 162 -9.73 7.22 -13.21
N LEU A 163 -8.65 6.57 -12.78
CA LEU A 163 -8.13 6.73 -11.42
C LEU A 163 -7.25 7.98 -11.34
N GLN A 164 -7.32 8.71 -10.23
CA GLN A 164 -6.48 9.87 -9.94
C GLN A 164 -5.67 9.58 -8.68
N PHE A 165 -4.35 9.79 -8.78
CA PHE A 165 -3.39 9.52 -7.70
C PHE A 165 -2.75 10.80 -7.22
N ASN A 166 -2.26 10.78 -5.98
CA ASN A 166 -1.55 11.89 -5.37
C ASN A 166 -0.09 11.53 -5.12
N GLN A 167 0.75 11.79 -6.13
CA GLN A 167 2.19 11.62 -6.03
C GLN A 167 2.82 12.73 -5.19
N THR A 168 3.58 12.35 -4.18
CA THR A 168 4.23 13.28 -3.26
C THR A 168 5.75 13.27 -3.41
N VAL A 169 6.41 14.40 -3.11
CA VAL A 169 7.88 14.53 -3.12
C VAL A 169 8.55 13.77 -1.95
N SER A 170 7.81 13.59 -0.86
CA SER A 170 8.18 12.82 0.33
C SER A 170 6.93 12.15 0.93
N SER A 171 7.02 11.48 2.07
CA SER A 171 5.85 10.83 2.69
C SER A 171 5.11 9.80 1.81
N ALA A 172 5.80 9.10 0.91
CA ALA A 172 5.17 8.18 -0.04
C ALA A 172 4.24 7.13 0.61
N VAL A 173 4.70 6.49 1.71
CA VAL A 173 3.92 5.48 2.45
C VAL A 173 2.93 6.11 3.42
N CYS A 174 3.40 6.95 4.35
CA CYS A 174 2.54 7.54 5.38
C CYS A 174 1.52 8.53 4.79
N GLY A 175 1.95 9.43 3.91
CA GLY A 175 1.07 10.36 3.21
C GLY A 175 0.18 9.67 2.17
N GLY A 176 0.67 8.62 1.51
CA GLY A 176 -0.14 7.79 0.62
C GLY A 176 -1.29 7.08 1.36
N ALA A 177 -1.01 6.51 2.54
CA ALA A 177 -2.02 5.90 3.40
C ALA A 177 -3.04 6.93 3.89
N VAL A 178 -2.58 8.10 4.37
CA VAL A 178 -3.46 9.19 4.81
C VAL A 178 -4.34 9.70 3.68
N TRP A 179 -3.80 9.81 2.46
CA TRP A 179 -4.60 10.21 1.31
C TRP A 179 -5.70 9.21 0.99
N SER A 180 -5.37 7.92 1.00
CA SER A 180 -6.36 6.86 0.75
C SER A 180 -7.41 6.81 1.85
N TYR A 181 -7.00 6.97 3.11
CA TYR A 181 -7.88 7.06 4.28
C TYR A 181 -8.87 8.22 4.17
N LEU A 182 -8.39 9.44 3.93
CA LEU A 182 -9.24 10.64 3.91
C LEU A 182 -10.15 10.72 2.67
N ASN A 183 -9.67 10.27 1.51
CA ASN A 183 -10.40 10.39 0.25
C ASN A 183 -11.23 9.15 -0.09
N HIS A 184 -11.06 8.05 0.65
CA HIS A 184 -11.68 6.75 0.40
C HIS A 184 -11.52 6.28 -1.05
N LYS A 185 -10.30 6.48 -1.58
CA LYS A 185 -9.91 6.21 -2.98
C LYS A 185 -8.59 5.45 -3.03
N PRO A 186 -8.33 4.68 -4.11
CA PRO A 186 -7.06 4.01 -4.27
C PRO A 186 -5.99 5.05 -4.60
N ASN A 187 -4.76 4.77 -4.19
CA ASN A 187 -3.62 5.62 -4.51
C ASN A 187 -2.43 4.80 -4.98
N MET A 188 -1.51 5.44 -5.70
CA MET A 188 -0.24 4.85 -6.09
C MET A 188 0.86 5.90 -5.98
N ASN A 189 1.95 5.54 -5.30
CA ASN A 189 3.12 6.40 -5.13
C ASN A 189 4.40 5.67 -5.51
N THR A 190 5.32 6.39 -6.15
CA THR A 190 6.72 5.98 -6.22
C THR A 190 7.39 6.11 -4.84
N MET A 191 8.66 5.72 -4.74
CA MET A 191 9.36 5.69 -3.46
C MET A 191 9.85 7.06 -3.02
N CYS A 192 9.61 7.40 -1.74
CA CYS A 192 10.39 8.44 -1.06
C CYS A 192 11.64 7.83 -0.40
N SER A 193 12.58 8.68 0.04
CA SER A 193 13.82 8.26 0.70
C SER A 193 13.62 7.28 1.87
N GLY A 194 12.63 7.52 2.73
CA GLY A 194 12.31 6.63 3.85
C GLY A 194 11.74 5.29 3.40
N SER A 195 10.89 5.29 2.38
CA SER A 195 10.30 4.04 1.88
C SER A 195 11.32 3.16 1.17
N TYR A 196 12.19 3.76 0.35
CA TYR A 196 13.27 3.02 -0.32
C TYR A 196 14.27 2.46 0.71
N THR A 197 14.81 3.30 1.60
CA THR A 197 15.87 2.87 2.52
C THR A 197 15.35 2.09 3.71
N SER A 198 14.47 2.69 4.52
CA SER A 198 13.99 2.11 5.78
C SER A 198 12.87 1.09 5.55
N GLY A 199 12.02 1.33 4.55
CA GLY A 199 10.95 0.42 4.14
C GLY A 199 11.42 -0.79 3.32
N LYS A 200 12.71 -0.87 2.97
CA LYS A 200 13.30 -1.93 2.13
C LYS A 200 12.53 -2.16 0.83
N THR A 201 12.18 -1.07 0.16
CA THR A 201 11.53 -1.15 -1.15
C THR A 201 12.59 -1.15 -2.25
N GLU A 202 12.47 -2.05 -3.22
CA GLU A 202 13.42 -2.17 -4.32
C GLU A 202 13.16 -1.14 -5.43
N LYS A 203 14.16 -0.92 -6.28
CA LYS A 203 14.09 0.09 -7.37
C LYS A 203 12.96 -0.15 -8.37
N GLY A 204 12.56 -1.42 -8.51
CA GLY A 204 11.49 -1.86 -9.40
C GLY A 204 10.12 -1.94 -8.73
N GLU A 205 9.95 -1.41 -7.52
CA GLU A 205 8.72 -1.50 -6.75
C GLU A 205 8.04 -0.13 -6.57
N VAL A 206 6.73 -0.15 -6.35
CA VAL A 206 5.85 0.98 -6.08
C VAL A 206 4.94 0.70 -4.89
N ASN A 207 4.35 1.75 -4.32
CA ASN A 207 3.38 1.66 -3.23
C ASN A 207 1.98 1.78 -3.82
N VAL A 208 1.10 0.82 -3.56
CA VAL A 208 -0.33 0.88 -3.90
C VAL A 208 -1.16 0.84 -2.62
N PHE A 209 -2.20 1.66 -2.56
CA PHE A 209 -3.10 1.78 -1.41
C PHE A 209 -4.52 1.53 -1.87
N ILE A 210 -5.22 0.63 -1.19
CA ILE A 210 -6.65 0.35 -1.41
C ILE A 210 -7.39 0.61 -0.10
N PRO A 211 -8.55 1.30 -0.09
CA PRO A 211 -9.38 1.40 1.10
C PRO A 211 -9.75 0.01 1.65
N GLY A 212 -9.69 -0.15 2.97
CA GLY A 212 -9.73 -1.48 3.58
C GLY A 212 -11.06 -2.21 3.45
N ASP A 213 -12.17 -1.49 3.36
CA ASP A 213 -13.50 -2.03 3.06
C ASP A 213 -13.68 -2.43 1.59
N GLN A 214 -12.79 -1.97 0.70
CA GLN A 214 -12.84 -2.23 -0.74
C GLN A 214 -11.94 -3.39 -1.17
N ILE A 215 -11.01 -3.84 -0.33
CA ILE A 215 -10.00 -4.83 -0.73
C ILE A 215 -10.58 -6.19 -1.12
N ILE A 216 -11.63 -6.64 -0.43
CA ILE A 216 -12.33 -7.88 -0.76
C ILE A 216 -12.98 -7.79 -2.15
N GLY A 217 -13.48 -6.61 -2.52
CA GLY A 217 -14.02 -6.35 -3.86
C GLY A 217 -12.95 -6.50 -4.95
N VAL A 218 -11.75 -5.95 -4.71
CA VAL A 218 -10.61 -6.10 -5.63
C VAL A 218 -10.21 -7.58 -5.79
N ALA A 219 -10.08 -8.30 -4.68
CA ALA A 219 -9.71 -9.73 -4.73
C ALA A 219 -10.77 -10.57 -5.46
N ARG A 220 -12.07 -10.32 -5.23
CA ARG A 220 -13.16 -10.97 -5.98
C ARG A 220 -13.11 -10.65 -7.47
N GLN A 221 -12.82 -9.40 -7.84
CA GLN A 221 -12.71 -9.01 -9.26
C GLN A 221 -11.52 -9.70 -9.93
N LEU A 222 -10.37 -9.76 -9.26
CA LEU A 222 -9.20 -10.50 -9.73
C LEU A 222 -9.54 -11.98 -9.98
N MET A 223 -10.28 -12.63 -9.07
CA MET A 223 -10.73 -14.01 -9.27
C MET A 223 -11.62 -14.15 -10.50
N LYS A 224 -12.65 -13.30 -10.64
CA LYS A 224 -13.56 -13.31 -11.80
C LYS A 224 -12.81 -13.09 -13.11
N ARG A 225 -11.91 -12.10 -13.16
CA ARG A 225 -11.07 -11.82 -14.34
C ARG A 225 -10.18 -13.01 -14.67
N THR A 226 -9.57 -13.63 -13.65
CA THR A 226 -8.70 -14.80 -13.83
C THR A 226 -9.47 -15.99 -14.38
N GLU A 227 -10.66 -16.29 -13.85
CA GLU A 227 -11.54 -17.36 -14.34
C GLU A 227 -11.94 -17.13 -15.80
N PHE A 228 -12.41 -15.92 -16.12
CA PHE A 228 -12.79 -15.54 -17.48
C PHE A 228 -11.61 -15.63 -18.46
N SER A 229 -10.41 -15.22 -18.02
CA SER A 229 -9.20 -15.18 -18.84
C SER A 229 -8.45 -16.51 -18.90
N LYS A 230 -8.90 -17.50 -18.11
CA LYS A 230 -8.22 -18.78 -17.84
C LYS A 230 -6.81 -18.63 -17.26
N GLY A 231 -6.51 -17.50 -16.61
CA GLY A 231 -5.18 -17.17 -16.10
C GLY A 231 -5.07 -15.71 -15.65
N ALA A 232 -4.07 -15.39 -14.84
CA ALA A 232 -3.85 -14.03 -14.31
C ALA A 232 -3.09 -13.11 -15.29
N SER A 233 -2.50 -13.68 -16.34
CA SER A 233 -1.69 -12.97 -17.33
C SER A 233 -2.41 -11.87 -18.09
N PHE A 234 -1.64 -10.94 -18.65
CA PHE A 234 -2.16 -9.75 -19.30
C PHE A 234 -2.97 -10.05 -20.59
N PRO A 235 -2.49 -10.88 -21.53
CA PRO A 235 -3.33 -11.43 -22.59
C PRO A 235 -4.22 -12.53 -22.00
N TYR A 236 -5.51 -12.50 -22.35
CA TYR A 236 -6.50 -13.56 -22.16
C TYR A 236 -6.10 -14.87 -22.90
N SER A 237 -4.97 -15.44 -22.50
CA SER A 237 -4.27 -16.53 -23.18
C SER A 237 -4.00 -17.72 -22.26
N GLY A 238 -4.51 -17.65 -21.02
CA GLY A 238 -4.53 -18.77 -20.10
C GLY A 238 -3.24 -19.04 -19.32
N THR A 239 -2.26 -18.12 -19.30
CA THR A 239 -1.06 -18.31 -18.49
C THR A 239 -1.27 -17.91 -17.03
N GLU A 240 -0.84 -18.79 -16.12
CA GLU A 240 -0.97 -18.60 -14.67
C GLU A 240 -0.01 -17.56 -14.10
N TRP A 241 1.09 -17.24 -14.80
CA TRP A 241 2.10 -16.29 -14.33
C TRP A 241 1.93 -14.93 -15.01
N PRO A 242 1.59 -13.86 -14.25
CA PRO A 242 1.47 -12.52 -14.81
C PRO A 242 2.86 -12.01 -15.22
N GLY A 243 3.05 -11.72 -16.51
CA GLY A 243 4.31 -11.13 -17.01
C GLY A 243 5.17 -12.01 -17.91
N LEU A 244 4.87 -13.30 -18.10
CA LEU A 244 5.49 -14.15 -19.14
C LEU A 244 4.80 -13.97 -20.51
N ASP A 245 4.41 -12.74 -20.81
CA ASP A 245 3.52 -12.42 -21.92
C ASP A 245 4.29 -11.96 -23.14
N VAL A 246 4.86 -12.93 -23.87
CA VAL A 246 5.40 -12.68 -25.21
C VAL A 246 4.23 -12.61 -26.19
N CYS A 247 3.65 -11.43 -26.35
CA CYS A 247 2.80 -11.01 -27.47
C CYS A 247 1.82 -12.08 -28.02
N LYS A 248 1.17 -12.84 -27.12
CA LYS A 248 0.45 -14.09 -27.45
C LYS A 248 -0.78 -13.94 -28.35
N LYS A 249 -1.24 -12.70 -28.60
CA LYS A 249 -2.32 -12.37 -29.56
C LYS A 249 -1.81 -11.76 -30.86
N CYS A 250 -0.52 -11.46 -30.99
CA CYS A 250 0.03 -10.98 -32.24
C CYS A 250 0.17 -12.17 -33.19
N PRO A 251 -0.51 -12.18 -34.34
CA PRO A 251 -0.42 -13.28 -35.30
C PRO A 251 1.01 -13.52 -35.81
N MET A 252 1.93 -12.57 -35.61
CA MET A 252 3.32 -12.60 -36.04
C MET A 252 4.25 -13.39 -35.11
N ILE A 253 3.89 -13.61 -33.84
CA ILE A 253 4.74 -14.34 -32.89
C ILE A 253 4.08 -15.69 -32.61
N ARG A 254 4.35 -16.66 -33.49
CA ARG A 254 3.98 -18.06 -33.32
C ARG A 254 5.23 -18.88 -33.05
N LEU A 255 5.38 -19.34 -31.81
CA LEU A 255 6.44 -20.27 -31.45
C LEU A 255 6.13 -21.64 -32.06
N LYS A 256 7.14 -22.29 -32.61
CA LYS A 256 7.10 -23.68 -33.10
C LYS A 256 8.28 -24.41 -32.48
N ASP A 257 8.15 -25.72 -32.31
CA ASP A 257 9.27 -26.55 -31.89
C ASP A 257 10.41 -26.41 -32.92
N ILE A 258 11.65 -26.45 -32.43
CA ILE A 258 12.82 -26.50 -33.28
C ILE A 258 12.97 -27.96 -33.73
N ASP A 259 13.00 -28.17 -35.05
CA ASP A 259 13.24 -29.48 -35.67
C ASP A 259 14.61 -30.08 -35.28
#